data_AF-A0A8T6DMC3-F1
#
_entry.id   AF-A0A8T6DMC3-F1
#
_cell.length_a   1.000
_cell.length_b   1.000
_cell.length_c   1.000
_cell.angle_alpha   90.00
_cell.angle_beta   90.00
_cell.angle_gamma   90.00
#
_symmetry.space_group_name_H-M   'P 1'
#
loop_
_entity.id
_entity.type
_entity.pdbx_description
1 polymer ?
#
loop_
_entity_poly.entity_id
_entity_poly.type
_entity_poly.pdbx_seq_one_letter_code
_entity_poly.pdbx_strand_id
1 'polypeptide(L)'
;LEAIYNRYTDIAKLSKFAGGIGVSFSRVRSQGSLIKGTNGTSNGIVPWLKTLDSSVAAVNQGGKRKGAACVYVESWHADIEDFLELKNNTGDESRRAHNLNLANWVPDLFMQRVEEDGVWSLFDPKALPELVDTYGDEFERIYTQAEADERYERQLPARELYARMMRTLAQTGNGWMTFKDTSNRKSNQTLREQNVIHLSNLCTEILEVTSRDETAVCNLGSLNLGHFVTDEGAFDYERLNRAVKTAVRYLDRVVDINFYPTDAAAYSNSKWRPVGLGVMGLQDVLFKMRMPFDSNEAVNLAARIQEEVYFGALDTSCALAEERGAHETFRDTRAAGGELQFDFWGVTPSKPEWPELRERVKRFGLRNSLLIAIAPTATIASICGAYECIEPQVSNLFKRETLSGEFLQINHYLVNDLKERGLWTEAIRNRIKLSDGSVQYVDDIPDDLKRLYQTAWELPQKALIDMAAARGPYIDQSQSLNLFMAAPTIGKLSSMYLYAWKTGLKTTYYLRSRPATRITQTTIAVAEKEYADQDAVACSLENPESCEACQ
;
A
#
# COMPACT_ATOMS: atom_id res chain seq x y z
N LEU A 1 -23.37 7.27 -18.62
CA LEU A 1 -23.27 6.02 -19.39
C LEU A 1 -21.98 6.01 -20.22
N GLU A 2 -21.86 6.90 -21.21
CA GLU A 2 -20.67 6.97 -22.08
C GLU A 2 -19.35 7.05 -21.30
N ALA A 3 -19.25 7.95 -20.32
CA ALA A 3 -18.05 8.07 -19.48
C ALA A 3 -17.67 6.76 -18.76
N ILE A 4 -18.65 5.98 -18.28
CA ILE A 4 -18.40 4.70 -17.60
C ILE A 4 -17.83 3.68 -18.58
N TYR A 5 -18.43 3.52 -19.75
CA TYR A 5 -17.96 2.57 -20.77
C TYR A 5 -16.63 2.99 -21.41
N ASN A 6 -16.37 4.29 -21.54
CA ASN A 6 -15.05 4.79 -21.95
C ASN A 6 -13.99 4.40 -20.93
N ARG A 7 -14.26 4.59 -19.63
CA ARG A 7 -13.35 4.12 -18.57
C ARG A 7 -13.16 2.61 -18.57
N TYR A 8 -14.20 1.82 -18.83
CA TYR A 8 -14.05 0.35 -18.94
C TYR A 8 -13.17 -0.04 -20.12
N THR A 9 -13.27 0.69 -21.22
CA THR A 9 -12.41 0.48 -22.39
C THR A 9 -10.96 0.82 -22.06
N ASP A 10 -10.71 1.93 -21.35
CA ASP A 10 -9.38 2.30 -20.89
C ASP A 10 -8.80 1.23 -19.95
N ILE A 11 -9.58 0.78 -18.96
CA ILE A 11 -9.20 -0.28 -18.03
C ILE A 11 -8.87 -1.58 -18.77
N ALA A 12 -9.70 -2.00 -19.73
CA ALA A 12 -9.46 -3.20 -20.52
C ALA A 12 -8.18 -3.08 -21.37
N LYS A 13 -7.92 -1.92 -21.98
CA LYS A 13 -6.69 -1.65 -22.73
C LYS A 13 -5.45 -1.71 -21.84
N LEU A 14 -5.52 -1.14 -20.63
CA LEU A 14 -4.41 -1.17 -19.67
C LEU A 14 -4.18 -2.58 -19.11
N SER A 15 -5.24 -3.29 -18.73
CA SER A 15 -5.18 -4.68 -18.22
C SER A 15 -4.64 -5.66 -19.26
N LYS A 16 -4.90 -5.43 -20.55
CA LYS A 16 -4.36 -6.25 -21.65
C LYS A 16 -2.83 -6.34 -21.62
N PHE A 17 -2.15 -5.30 -21.13
CA PHE A 17 -0.69 -5.22 -21.03
C PHE A 17 -0.19 -5.36 -19.59
N ALA A 18 -0.89 -6.14 -18.76
CA ALA A 18 -0.49 -6.47 -17.39
C ALA A 18 -0.48 -5.31 -16.39
N GLY A 19 -1.17 -4.21 -16.69
CA GLY A 19 -1.32 -3.08 -15.78
C GLY A 19 -2.27 -3.42 -14.62
N GLY A 20 -1.81 -3.19 -13.38
CA GLY A 20 -2.68 -3.15 -12.20
C GLY A 20 -3.43 -1.82 -12.13
N ILE A 21 -4.70 -1.85 -11.77
CA ILE A 21 -5.59 -0.68 -11.92
C ILE A 21 -6.09 -0.19 -10.57
N GLY A 22 -6.04 1.12 -10.34
CA GLY A 22 -6.88 1.80 -9.35
C GLY A 22 -8.00 2.55 -10.07
N VAL A 23 -9.23 2.51 -9.56
CA VAL A 23 -10.37 3.27 -10.12
C VAL A 23 -11.24 3.85 -9.03
N SER A 24 -11.57 5.14 -9.13
CA SER A 24 -12.48 5.82 -8.20
C SER A 24 -13.90 5.72 -8.72
N PHE A 25 -14.83 5.32 -7.85
CA PHE A 25 -16.27 5.24 -8.15
C PHE A 25 -17.11 6.28 -7.40
N SER A 26 -16.50 7.13 -6.57
CA SER A 26 -17.20 8.13 -5.74
C SER A 26 -18.02 9.15 -6.54
N ARG A 27 -17.75 9.33 -7.84
CA ARG A 27 -18.50 10.25 -8.72
C ARG A 27 -19.76 9.62 -9.34
N VAL A 28 -19.90 8.29 -9.28
CA VAL A 28 -21.04 7.60 -9.89
C VAL A 28 -22.23 7.70 -8.96
N ARG A 29 -23.36 8.22 -9.45
CA ARG A 29 -24.58 8.40 -8.65
C ARG A 29 -25.01 7.13 -7.89
N SER A 30 -25.59 7.32 -6.72
CA SER A 30 -26.05 6.24 -5.85
C SER A 30 -27.36 5.58 -6.32
N GLN A 31 -27.76 4.51 -5.64
CA GLN A 31 -29.05 3.86 -5.82
C GLN A 31 -30.21 4.81 -5.50
N GLY A 32 -31.31 4.73 -6.27
CA GLY A 32 -32.47 5.61 -6.11
C GLY A 32 -32.36 6.95 -6.85
N SER A 33 -31.15 7.37 -7.25
CA SER A 33 -30.93 8.62 -7.97
C SER A 33 -31.69 8.72 -9.30
N LEU A 34 -32.45 9.81 -9.51
CA LEU A 34 -33.27 10.01 -10.73
C LEU A 34 -32.43 10.04 -12.02
N ILE A 35 -32.88 9.33 -13.05
CA ILE A 35 -32.32 9.36 -14.41
C ILE A 35 -33.26 10.17 -15.31
N LYS A 36 -32.91 11.43 -15.58
CA LYS A 36 -33.77 12.38 -16.33
C LYS A 36 -34.25 11.85 -17.69
N GLY A 37 -33.40 11.15 -18.44
CA GLY A 37 -33.71 10.70 -19.79
C GLY A 37 -34.70 9.52 -19.85
N THR A 38 -34.66 8.61 -18.88
CA THR A 38 -35.53 7.41 -18.85
C THR A 38 -36.68 7.57 -17.85
N ASN A 39 -36.69 8.63 -17.05
CA ASN A 39 -37.60 8.86 -15.93
C ASN A 39 -37.62 7.70 -14.90
N GLY A 40 -36.56 6.90 -14.86
CA GLY A 40 -36.35 5.83 -13.88
C GLY A 40 -35.35 6.21 -12.80
N THR A 41 -35.09 5.28 -11.87
CA THR A 41 -34.11 5.44 -10.80
C THR A 41 -32.85 4.61 -11.07
N SER A 42 -31.70 5.10 -10.59
CA SER A 42 -30.43 4.39 -10.64
C SER A 42 -30.45 3.15 -9.74
N ASN A 43 -29.75 2.10 -10.17
CA ASN A 43 -29.50 0.90 -9.36
C ASN A 43 -28.18 1.01 -8.56
N GLY A 44 -27.58 2.21 -8.51
CA GLY A 44 -26.34 2.48 -7.78
C GLY A 44 -25.09 1.94 -8.44
N ILE A 45 -24.00 1.87 -7.67
CA ILE A 45 -22.67 1.47 -8.16
C ILE A 45 -22.52 -0.04 -8.32
N VAL A 46 -23.26 -0.86 -7.56
CA VAL A 46 -23.09 -2.32 -7.51
C VAL A 46 -23.21 -2.99 -8.90
N PRO A 47 -24.23 -2.72 -9.73
CA PRO A 47 -24.32 -3.36 -11.05
C PRO A 47 -23.18 -2.94 -12.00
N TRP A 48 -22.71 -1.70 -11.89
CA TRP A 48 -21.56 -1.22 -12.66
C TRP A 48 -20.31 -1.98 -12.24
N LEU A 49 -20.06 -2.11 -10.94
CA LEU A 49 -18.93 -2.86 -10.39
C LEU A 49 -19.00 -4.35 -10.74
N LYS A 50 -20.18 -4.98 -10.75
CA LYS A 50 -20.34 -6.36 -11.24
C LYS A 50 -19.94 -6.51 -12.71
N THR A 51 -20.26 -5.52 -13.54
CA THR A 51 -19.85 -5.50 -14.95
C THR A 51 -18.33 -5.34 -15.08
N LEU A 52 -17.74 -4.45 -14.29
CA LEU A 52 -16.28 -4.26 -14.25
C LEU A 52 -15.57 -5.53 -13.77
N ASP A 53 -16.08 -6.19 -12.74
CA ASP A 53 -15.60 -7.48 -12.22
C ASP A 53 -15.50 -8.54 -13.33
N SER A 54 -16.58 -8.68 -14.11
CA SER A 54 -16.61 -9.60 -15.24
C SER A 54 -15.61 -9.19 -16.34
N SER A 55 -15.45 -7.90 -16.59
CA SER A 55 -14.46 -7.40 -17.54
C SER A 55 -13.02 -7.67 -17.09
N VAL A 56 -12.70 -7.48 -15.81
CA VAL A 56 -11.38 -7.75 -15.25
C VAL A 56 -11.07 -9.25 -15.32
N ALA A 57 -12.05 -10.10 -14.99
CA ALA A 57 -11.93 -11.55 -15.13
C ALA A 57 -11.71 -12.00 -16.58
N ALA A 58 -12.38 -11.35 -17.54
CA ALA A 58 -12.23 -11.66 -18.96
C ALA A 58 -10.86 -11.24 -19.53
N VAL A 59 -10.29 -10.13 -19.05
CA VAL A 59 -8.99 -9.59 -19.51
C VAL A 59 -7.86 -10.05 -18.58
N ASN A 60 -7.78 -11.36 -18.35
CA ASN A 60 -6.80 -12.02 -17.45
C ASN A 60 -5.50 -12.49 -18.15
N GLN A 61 -5.24 -11.98 -19.36
CA GLN A 61 -3.99 -12.24 -20.12
C GLN A 61 -3.70 -13.74 -20.36
N GLY A 62 -4.73 -14.58 -20.46
CA GLY A 62 -4.57 -16.01 -20.70
C GLY A 62 -3.87 -16.75 -19.55
N GLY A 63 -4.04 -16.26 -18.33
CA GLY A 63 -3.55 -16.91 -17.10
C GLY A 63 -2.12 -16.53 -16.69
N LYS A 64 -1.33 -15.85 -17.55
CA LYS A 64 0.05 -15.44 -17.19
C LYS A 64 0.11 -14.45 -16.03
N ARG A 65 -0.89 -13.58 -15.91
CA ARG A 65 -1.10 -12.69 -14.75
C ARG A 65 -2.58 -12.35 -14.65
N LYS A 66 -3.20 -12.65 -13.51
CA LYS A 66 -4.61 -12.30 -13.27
C LYS A 66 -4.77 -10.78 -13.37
N GLY A 67 -5.79 -10.34 -14.11
CA GLY A 67 -6.18 -8.93 -14.12
C GLY A 67 -6.60 -8.52 -12.72
N ALA A 68 -6.16 -7.36 -12.26
CA ALA A 68 -6.43 -6.87 -10.91
C ALA A 68 -6.79 -5.38 -10.95
N ALA A 69 -7.91 -5.04 -10.32
CA ALA A 69 -8.38 -3.67 -10.21
C ALA A 69 -8.88 -3.39 -8.79
N CYS A 70 -8.38 -2.33 -8.15
CA CYS A 70 -8.87 -1.84 -6.89
C CYS A 70 -9.83 -0.67 -7.10
N VAL A 71 -11.01 -0.78 -6.50
CA VAL A 71 -12.05 0.24 -6.54
C VAL A 71 -11.97 1.07 -5.26
N TYR A 72 -11.95 2.39 -5.42
CA TYR A 72 -11.95 3.37 -4.35
C TYR A 72 -13.32 4.05 -4.25
N VAL A 73 -13.87 4.08 -3.04
CA VAL A 73 -15.12 4.80 -2.72
C VAL A 73 -14.92 5.61 -1.45
N GLU A 74 -15.42 6.84 -1.46
CA GLU A 74 -15.38 7.71 -0.28
C GLU A 74 -16.47 7.34 0.73
N SER A 75 -16.15 7.46 2.02
CA SER A 75 -17.01 6.97 3.12
C SER A 75 -18.37 7.65 3.23
N TRP A 76 -18.58 8.81 2.59
CA TRP A 76 -19.88 9.51 2.55
C TRP A 76 -20.79 9.07 1.41
N HIS A 77 -20.31 8.23 0.49
CA HIS A 77 -21.11 7.81 -0.66
C HIS A 77 -22.34 6.99 -0.22
N ALA A 78 -23.54 7.28 -0.75
CA ALA A 78 -24.77 6.60 -0.32
C ALA A 78 -24.81 5.08 -0.52
N ASP A 79 -24.02 4.55 -1.45
CA ASP A 79 -23.86 3.11 -1.66
C ASP A 79 -22.68 2.49 -0.88
N ILE A 80 -22.07 3.18 0.10
CA ILE A 80 -20.87 2.69 0.81
C ILE A 80 -21.09 1.36 1.54
N GLU A 81 -22.27 1.14 2.13
CA GLU A 81 -22.56 -0.11 2.82
C GLU A 81 -22.65 -1.29 1.84
N ASP A 82 -23.30 -1.08 0.70
CA ASP A 82 -23.38 -2.06 -0.38
C ASP A 82 -22.01 -2.38 -0.99
N PHE A 83 -21.16 -1.36 -1.12
CA PHE A 83 -19.78 -1.52 -1.56
C PHE A 83 -18.98 -2.44 -0.64
N LEU A 84 -19.14 -2.30 0.68
CA LEU A 84 -18.46 -3.14 1.68
C LEU A 84 -18.90 -4.61 1.66
N GLU A 85 -20.04 -4.93 1.03
CA GLU A 85 -20.56 -6.28 0.92
C GLU A 85 -20.15 -7.01 -0.37
N LEU A 86 -19.51 -6.33 -1.33
CA LEU A 86 -19.18 -6.89 -2.65
C LEU A 86 -18.30 -8.16 -2.58
N LYS A 87 -17.55 -8.34 -1.48
CA LYS A 87 -16.65 -9.46 -1.25
C LYS A 87 -17.21 -10.56 -0.35
N ASN A 88 -18.45 -10.42 0.14
CA ASN A 88 -19.03 -11.40 1.03
C ASN A 88 -19.21 -12.74 0.30
N ASN A 89 -18.72 -13.83 0.90
CA ASN A 89 -18.83 -15.19 0.34
C ASN A 89 -20.27 -15.75 0.32
N THR A 90 -21.24 -15.03 0.90
CA THR A 90 -22.65 -15.44 0.99
C THR A 90 -23.55 -14.29 0.57
N GLY A 91 -24.78 -14.61 0.17
CA GLY A 91 -25.80 -13.65 -0.27
C GLY A 91 -26.04 -13.71 -1.78
N ASP A 92 -26.58 -12.64 -2.35
CA ASP A 92 -26.93 -12.57 -3.77
C ASP A 92 -25.69 -12.37 -4.65
N GLU A 93 -25.34 -13.39 -5.45
CA GLU A 93 -24.23 -13.41 -6.39
C GLU A 93 -24.24 -12.25 -7.41
N SER A 94 -25.43 -11.76 -7.78
CA SER A 94 -25.55 -10.62 -8.70
C SER A 94 -25.01 -9.32 -8.08
N ARG A 95 -24.87 -9.29 -6.75
CA ARG A 95 -24.32 -8.18 -5.94
C ARG A 95 -22.92 -8.49 -5.39
N ARG A 96 -22.16 -9.41 -6.02
CA ARG A 96 -20.79 -9.77 -5.63
C ARG A 96 -19.77 -9.49 -6.73
N ALA A 97 -18.60 -9.00 -6.35
CA ALA A 97 -17.49 -8.68 -7.26
C ALA A 97 -16.17 -9.24 -6.70
N HIS A 98 -15.97 -10.55 -6.82
CA HIS A 98 -14.84 -11.25 -6.21
C HIS A 98 -13.49 -11.01 -6.90
N ASN A 99 -13.47 -10.52 -8.15
CA ASN A 99 -12.26 -10.23 -8.92
C ASN A 99 -11.76 -8.78 -8.73
N LEU A 100 -12.56 -7.90 -8.11
CA LEU A 100 -12.15 -6.53 -7.78
C LEU A 100 -11.56 -6.45 -6.38
N ASN A 101 -10.60 -5.58 -6.12
CA ASN A 101 -10.22 -5.21 -4.76
C ASN A 101 -11.00 -3.97 -4.31
N LEU A 102 -11.14 -3.79 -2.99
CA LEU A 102 -11.90 -2.69 -2.41
C LEU A 102 -11.02 -1.84 -1.50
N ALA A 103 -11.08 -0.52 -1.63
CA ALA A 103 -10.42 0.44 -0.76
C ALA A 103 -11.37 1.60 -0.41
N ASN A 104 -11.28 2.04 0.84
CA ASN A 104 -12.00 3.20 1.35
C ASN A 104 -11.11 4.43 1.22
N TRP A 105 -11.59 5.48 0.54
CA TRP A 105 -10.93 6.80 0.46
C TRP A 105 -11.51 7.71 1.54
N VAL A 106 -10.87 7.71 2.71
CA VAL A 106 -11.47 8.18 3.96
C VAL A 106 -11.11 9.64 4.23
N PRO A 107 -12.09 10.57 4.32
CA PRO A 107 -11.84 11.93 4.81
C PRO A 107 -11.58 11.94 6.32
N ASP A 108 -10.78 12.89 6.80
CA ASP A 108 -10.47 13.09 8.22
C ASP A 108 -11.74 13.33 9.03
N LEU A 109 -12.72 14.06 8.48
CA LEU A 109 -14.01 14.30 9.14
C LEU A 109 -14.72 13.01 9.53
N PHE A 110 -14.64 11.96 8.70
CA PHE A 110 -15.23 10.67 9.06
C PHE A 110 -14.55 10.08 10.29
N MET A 111 -13.22 10.11 10.33
CA MET A 111 -12.44 9.59 11.46
C MET A 111 -12.67 10.41 12.73
N GLN A 112 -12.81 11.73 12.63
CA GLN A 112 -13.20 12.61 13.73
C GLN A 112 -14.60 12.23 14.27
N ARG A 113 -15.60 12.07 13.39
CA ARG A 113 -16.95 11.65 13.78
C ARG A 113 -16.96 10.25 14.42
N VAL A 114 -16.10 9.33 13.99
CA VAL A 114 -15.94 8.01 14.65
C VAL A 114 -15.40 8.17 16.08
N GLU A 115 -14.39 9.02 16.28
CA GLU A 115 -13.82 9.27 17.60
C GLU A 115 -14.85 9.91 18.55
N GLU A 116 -15.56 10.92 18.06
CA GLU A 116 -16.55 11.71 18.80
C GLU A 116 -17.91 11.02 18.99
N ASP A 117 -18.09 9.81 18.43
CA ASP A 117 -19.38 9.10 18.41
C ASP A 117 -20.50 9.90 17.72
N GLY A 118 -20.12 10.63 16.67
CA GLY A 118 -21.00 11.50 15.91
C GLY A 118 -21.84 10.77 14.86
N VAL A 119 -22.78 11.52 14.30
CA VAL A 119 -23.57 11.09 13.13
C VAL A 119 -22.72 11.24 11.86
N TRP A 120 -22.95 10.36 10.90
CA TRP A 120 -22.40 10.44 9.55
C TRP A 120 -23.55 10.48 8.54
N SER A 121 -23.47 11.40 7.60
CA SER A 121 -24.43 11.58 6.52
C SER A 121 -23.92 11.00 5.20
N LEU A 122 -24.81 10.33 4.49
CA LEU A 122 -24.56 9.73 3.20
C LEU A 122 -25.24 10.51 2.08
N PHE A 123 -24.52 10.75 0.98
CA PHE A 123 -24.96 11.63 -0.11
C PHE A 123 -24.89 10.94 -1.48
N ASP A 124 -25.79 11.35 -2.39
CA ASP A 124 -25.66 11.08 -3.82
C ASP A 124 -24.70 12.11 -4.45
N PRO A 125 -23.56 11.70 -5.05
CA PRO A 125 -22.63 12.61 -5.71
C PRO A 125 -23.25 13.39 -6.87
N LYS A 126 -24.41 12.96 -7.41
CA LYS A 126 -25.15 13.78 -8.38
C LYS A 126 -25.71 15.07 -7.76
N ALA A 127 -26.10 15.02 -6.50
CA ALA A 127 -26.63 16.17 -5.77
C ALA A 127 -25.52 17.06 -5.19
N LEU A 128 -24.36 16.47 -4.88
CA LEU A 128 -23.19 17.14 -4.30
C LEU A 128 -21.89 16.70 -5.01
N PRO A 129 -21.72 17.06 -6.29
CA PRO A 129 -20.53 16.64 -7.06
C PRO A 129 -19.23 17.23 -6.51
N GLU A 130 -19.29 18.35 -5.80
CA GLU A 130 -18.13 19.07 -5.27
C GLU A 130 -17.38 18.29 -4.19
N LEU A 131 -18.03 17.37 -3.49
CA LEU A 131 -17.40 16.56 -2.44
C LEU A 131 -16.25 15.69 -2.96
N VAL A 132 -16.35 15.24 -4.22
CA VAL A 132 -15.32 14.41 -4.87
C VAL A 132 -14.07 15.23 -5.20
N ASP A 133 -14.27 16.51 -5.54
CA ASP A 133 -13.23 17.42 -6.04
C ASP A 133 -12.69 18.36 -4.94
N THR A 134 -12.99 18.08 -3.66
CA THR A 134 -12.54 18.88 -2.51
C THR A 134 -12.00 17.98 -1.41
N TYR A 135 -11.14 18.51 -0.55
CA TYR A 135 -10.55 17.79 0.59
C TYR A 135 -10.28 18.76 1.74
N GLY A 136 -10.02 18.23 2.94
CA GLY A 136 -9.77 19.00 4.15
C GLY A 136 -10.88 20.00 4.46
N ASP A 137 -10.49 21.22 4.84
CA ASP A 137 -11.40 22.22 5.41
C ASP A 137 -12.53 22.62 4.43
N GLU A 138 -12.25 22.65 3.13
CA GLU A 138 -13.28 22.95 2.12
C GLU A 138 -14.28 21.80 1.96
N PHE A 139 -13.80 20.56 1.99
CA PHE A 139 -14.68 19.38 2.04
C PHE A 139 -15.55 19.40 3.29
N GLU A 140 -14.96 19.67 4.46
CA GLU A 140 -15.68 19.75 5.74
C GLU A 140 -16.78 20.82 5.71
N ARG A 141 -16.47 22.00 5.16
CA ARG A 141 -17.42 23.10 5.01
C ARG A 141 -18.60 22.72 4.11
N ILE A 142 -18.33 22.13 2.94
CA ILE A 142 -19.39 21.71 2.00
C ILE A 142 -20.23 20.60 2.62
N TYR A 143 -19.59 19.62 3.23
CA TYR A 143 -20.24 18.47 3.86
C TYR A 143 -21.19 18.91 4.98
N THR A 144 -20.68 19.70 5.94
CA THR A 144 -21.47 20.16 7.09
C THR A 144 -22.60 21.11 6.69
N GLN A 145 -22.39 21.96 5.68
CA GLN A 145 -23.47 22.77 5.12
C GLN A 145 -24.56 21.89 4.49
N ALA A 146 -24.18 20.86 3.73
CA ALA A 146 -25.13 19.93 3.14
C ALA A 146 -25.90 19.11 4.19
N GLU A 147 -25.28 18.79 5.34
CA GLU A 147 -25.97 18.22 6.49
C GLU A 147 -27.01 19.19 7.07
N ALA A 148 -26.64 20.46 7.27
CA ALA A 148 -27.54 21.50 7.79
C ALA A 148 -28.72 21.80 6.86
N ASP A 149 -28.49 21.70 5.55
CA ASP A 149 -29.52 21.86 4.51
C ASP A 149 -30.37 20.59 4.29
N GLU A 150 -30.17 19.53 5.09
CA GLU A 150 -30.86 18.23 4.98
C GLU A 150 -30.78 17.58 3.58
N ARG A 151 -29.65 17.78 2.88
CA ARG A 151 -29.43 17.26 1.52
C ARG A 151 -28.93 15.81 1.48
N TYR A 152 -28.93 15.11 2.61
CA TYR A 152 -28.46 13.73 2.73
C TYR A 152 -29.54 12.74 2.30
N GLU A 153 -29.10 11.58 1.80
CA GLU A 153 -29.99 10.45 1.50
C GLU A 153 -30.32 9.67 2.78
N ARG A 154 -29.34 9.54 3.68
CA ARG A 154 -29.46 8.82 4.95
C ARG A 154 -28.39 9.24 5.95
N GLN A 155 -28.70 9.12 7.23
CA GLN A 155 -27.74 9.28 8.33
C GLN A 155 -27.58 7.98 9.13
N LEU A 156 -26.39 7.75 9.68
CA LEU A 156 -26.07 6.64 10.56
C LEU A 156 -24.96 7.02 11.56
N PRO A 157 -24.82 6.34 12.70
CA PRO A 157 -23.67 6.55 13.59
C PRO A 157 -22.35 6.26 12.86
N ALA A 158 -21.38 7.15 12.93
CA ALA A 158 -20.09 6.98 12.25
C ALA A 158 -19.37 5.70 12.69
N ARG A 159 -19.45 5.36 13.98
CA ARG A 159 -18.90 4.12 14.54
C ARG A 159 -19.53 2.85 13.96
N GLU A 160 -20.79 2.90 13.56
CA GLU A 160 -21.46 1.76 12.94
C GLU A 160 -20.85 1.46 11.56
N LEU A 161 -20.72 2.50 10.72
CA LEU A 161 -20.07 2.36 9.42
C LEU A 161 -18.61 1.91 9.57
N TYR A 162 -17.88 2.49 10.52
CA TYR A 162 -16.50 2.10 10.79
C TYR A 162 -16.37 0.65 11.24
N ALA A 163 -17.25 0.17 12.12
CA ALA A 163 -17.29 -1.23 12.53
C ALA A 163 -17.60 -2.18 11.34
N ARG A 164 -18.43 -1.76 10.38
CA ARG A 164 -18.68 -2.50 9.14
C ARG A 164 -17.42 -2.55 8.27
N MET A 165 -16.71 -1.44 8.09
CA MET A 165 -15.43 -1.38 7.37
C MET A 165 -14.40 -2.35 7.97
N MET A 166 -14.23 -2.33 9.30
CA MET A 166 -13.33 -3.25 10.01
C MET A 166 -13.75 -4.71 9.87
N ARG A 167 -15.07 -4.98 9.85
CA ARG A 167 -15.60 -6.34 9.65
C ARG A 167 -15.28 -6.85 8.24
N THR A 168 -15.53 -6.05 7.20
CA THR A 168 -15.18 -6.41 5.82
C THR A 168 -13.69 -6.73 5.70
N LEU A 169 -12.84 -5.89 6.30
CA LEU A 169 -11.39 -6.08 6.30
C LEU A 169 -10.96 -7.35 7.03
N ALA A 170 -11.54 -7.63 8.19
CA ALA A 170 -11.26 -8.85 8.96
C ALA A 170 -11.69 -10.13 8.23
N GLN A 171 -12.82 -10.09 7.53
CA GLN A 171 -13.42 -11.27 6.90
C GLN A 171 -12.87 -11.56 5.51
N THR A 172 -12.50 -10.52 4.76
CA THR A 172 -12.19 -10.63 3.33
C THR A 172 -10.78 -10.15 2.96
N GLY A 173 -10.06 -9.50 3.89
CA GLY A 173 -8.80 -8.82 3.60
C GLY A 173 -8.92 -7.62 2.66
N ASN A 174 -10.15 -7.21 2.30
CA ASN A 174 -10.47 -6.09 1.41
C ASN A 174 -11.21 -4.99 2.18
N GLY A 175 -11.34 -3.81 1.58
CA GLY A 175 -11.80 -2.61 2.28
C GLY A 175 -10.63 -1.89 2.95
N TRP A 176 -9.51 -1.76 2.22
CA TRP A 176 -8.29 -1.13 2.72
C TRP A 176 -8.56 0.31 3.17
N MET A 177 -7.75 0.78 4.12
CA MET A 177 -7.90 2.11 4.70
C MET A 177 -6.89 3.06 4.08
N THR A 178 -7.37 4.05 3.35
CA THR A 178 -6.55 5.10 2.73
C THR A 178 -7.12 6.46 3.07
N PHE A 179 -6.27 7.44 3.39
CA PHE A 179 -6.67 8.69 4.01
C PHE A 179 -6.59 9.85 3.01
N LYS A 180 -7.76 10.34 2.59
CA LYS A 180 -7.95 11.34 1.53
C LYS A 180 -7.23 12.64 1.82
N ASP A 181 -7.48 13.21 2.99
CA ASP A 181 -7.04 14.58 3.28
C ASP A 181 -5.54 14.62 3.54
N THR A 182 -5.01 13.63 4.27
CA THR A 182 -3.57 13.47 4.45
C THR A 182 -2.84 13.25 3.13
N SER A 183 -3.43 12.47 2.20
CA SER A 183 -2.85 12.25 0.87
C SER A 183 -2.82 13.53 0.03
N ASN A 184 -3.90 14.32 0.04
CA ASN A 184 -4.00 15.55 -0.73
C ASN A 184 -3.20 16.71 -0.13
N ARG A 185 -3.26 16.93 1.20
CA ARG A 185 -2.52 18.01 1.89
C ARG A 185 -1.00 17.83 1.78
N LYS A 186 -0.51 16.59 1.72
CA LYS A 186 0.92 16.25 1.70
C LYS A 186 1.40 15.75 0.33
N SER A 187 0.84 16.30 -0.75
CA SER A 187 1.26 16.00 -2.13
C SER A 187 1.83 17.23 -2.80
N ASN A 188 2.89 17.02 -3.58
CA ASN A 188 3.52 18.07 -4.36
C ASN A 188 2.61 18.60 -5.50
N GLN A 189 1.71 17.76 -6.02
CA GLN A 189 0.89 18.08 -7.20
C GLN A 189 -0.36 18.92 -6.90
N THR A 190 -0.74 19.06 -5.62
CA THR A 190 -2.03 19.62 -5.16
C THR A 190 -1.94 21.10 -4.77
N LEU A 191 -0.96 21.85 -5.29
CA LEU A 191 -0.86 23.29 -5.05
C LEU A 191 -2.07 24.05 -5.62
N ARG A 192 -2.56 23.62 -6.79
CA ARG A 192 -3.73 24.22 -7.44
C ARG A 192 -5.00 23.52 -6.99
N GLU A 193 -6.06 24.28 -6.75
CA GLU A 193 -7.33 23.77 -6.25
C GLU A 193 -7.94 22.68 -7.14
N GLN A 194 -7.79 22.79 -8.47
CA GLN A 194 -8.30 21.79 -9.42
C GLN A 194 -7.49 20.48 -9.44
N ASN A 195 -6.31 20.44 -8.83
CA ASN A 195 -5.45 19.27 -8.81
C ASN A 195 -5.77 18.43 -7.57
N VAL A 196 -6.62 17.42 -7.74
CA VAL A 196 -7.09 16.56 -6.65
C VAL A 196 -6.71 15.11 -6.91
N ILE A 197 -6.26 14.44 -5.85
CA ILE A 197 -6.01 13.00 -5.82
C ILE A 197 -7.30 12.32 -5.36
N HIS A 198 -7.92 11.58 -6.27
CA HIS A 198 -9.24 10.95 -6.07
C HIS A 198 -9.16 9.50 -5.55
N LEU A 199 -7.97 8.92 -5.54
CA LEU A 199 -7.70 7.51 -5.22
C LEU A 199 -6.19 7.26 -5.09
N SER A 200 -5.85 6.05 -4.63
CA SER A 200 -4.53 5.46 -4.86
C SER A 200 -4.59 4.40 -5.99
N ASN A 201 -3.45 3.84 -6.39
CA ASN A 201 -3.37 2.70 -7.32
C ASN A 201 -3.81 1.35 -6.70
N LEU A 202 -3.62 0.24 -7.42
CA LEU A 202 -3.89 -1.12 -6.95
C LEU A 202 -3.19 -1.47 -5.62
N CYS A 203 -1.95 -1.00 -5.42
CA CYS A 203 -1.13 -1.41 -4.28
C CYS A 203 -1.05 -0.35 -3.16
N THR A 204 -1.83 0.73 -3.25
CA THR A 204 -1.97 1.79 -2.24
C THR A 204 -0.75 2.70 -2.00
N GLU A 205 0.30 2.65 -2.83
CA GLU A 205 1.51 3.47 -2.67
C GLU A 205 1.54 4.73 -3.54
N ILE A 206 0.73 4.79 -4.60
CA ILE A 206 0.77 5.86 -5.61
C ILE A 206 -0.35 6.86 -5.39
N LEU A 207 0.01 8.13 -5.29
CA LEU A 207 -0.89 9.23 -5.00
C LEU A 207 -0.67 10.36 -5.99
N GLU A 208 -1.26 10.18 -7.17
CA GLU A 208 -1.13 11.08 -8.31
C GLU A 208 -2.49 11.71 -8.65
N VAL A 209 -2.45 12.96 -9.12
CA VAL A 209 -3.64 13.67 -9.59
C VAL A 209 -4.24 12.93 -10.78
N THR A 210 -5.55 12.79 -10.78
CA THR A 210 -6.30 12.19 -11.89
C THR A 210 -7.46 13.08 -12.27
N SER A 211 -7.85 13.04 -13.54
CA SER A 211 -8.98 13.82 -14.05
C SER A 211 -9.73 13.04 -15.12
N ARG A 212 -10.67 13.69 -15.80
CA ARG A 212 -11.30 13.10 -16.99
C ARG A 212 -10.28 12.77 -18.08
N ASP A 213 -9.27 13.61 -18.23
CA ASP A 213 -8.31 13.58 -19.33
C ASP A 213 -6.93 13.07 -18.89
N GLU A 214 -6.72 12.85 -17.59
CA GLU A 214 -5.46 12.40 -17.01
C GLU A 214 -5.63 11.07 -16.27
N THR A 215 -5.00 10.02 -16.81
CA THR A 215 -4.84 8.73 -16.14
C THR A 215 -3.40 8.64 -15.61
N ALA A 216 -3.23 8.68 -14.29
CA ALA A 216 -1.95 8.53 -13.61
C ALA A 216 -1.22 7.22 -14.00
N VAL A 217 0.12 7.24 -14.02
CA VAL A 217 0.96 6.11 -14.45
C VAL A 217 2.16 5.93 -13.54
N CYS A 218 2.28 4.74 -12.96
CA CYS A 218 3.33 4.40 -12.01
C CYS A 218 4.59 3.89 -12.71
N ASN A 219 5.69 4.66 -12.70
CA ASN A 219 7.00 4.22 -13.19
C ASN A 219 7.86 3.79 -12.01
N LEU A 220 7.95 2.48 -11.75
CA LEU A 220 8.46 1.95 -10.48
C LEU A 220 9.86 1.33 -10.58
N GLY A 221 10.64 1.47 -9.52
CA GLY A 221 11.89 0.76 -9.27
C GLY A 221 12.15 0.61 -7.78
N SER A 222 13.00 -0.33 -7.36
CA SER A 222 13.31 -0.51 -5.93
C SER A 222 14.79 -0.76 -5.68
N LEU A 223 15.30 -0.13 -4.63
CA LEU A 223 16.67 -0.35 -4.15
C LEU A 223 16.69 -1.54 -3.18
N ASN A 224 17.61 -2.48 -3.39
CA ASN A 224 17.87 -3.54 -2.41
C ASN A 224 18.76 -3.01 -1.29
N LEU A 225 18.17 -2.69 -0.15
CA LEU A 225 18.87 -2.06 0.97
C LEU A 225 19.94 -2.96 1.59
N GLY A 226 19.74 -4.28 1.55
CA GLY A 226 20.68 -5.25 2.10
C GLY A 226 22.08 -5.18 1.47
N HIS A 227 22.25 -4.61 0.28
CA HIS A 227 23.56 -4.44 -0.37
C HIS A 227 24.36 -3.23 0.11
N PHE A 228 23.76 -2.35 0.93
CA PHE A 228 24.44 -1.17 1.47
C PHE A 228 24.88 -1.35 2.93
N VAL A 229 24.83 -2.57 3.48
CA VAL A 229 25.46 -2.86 4.77
C VAL A 229 26.86 -3.43 4.51
N THR A 230 27.88 -2.83 5.12
CA THR A 230 29.27 -3.28 5.02
C THR A 230 29.52 -4.51 5.88
N ASP A 231 30.65 -5.18 5.67
CA ASP A 231 31.02 -6.38 6.44
C ASP A 231 31.25 -6.06 7.94
N GLU A 232 31.55 -4.80 8.27
CA GLU A 232 31.66 -4.29 9.64
C GLU A 232 30.31 -3.96 10.30
N GLY A 233 29.19 -4.16 9.58
CA GLY A 233 27.84 -3.89 10.10
C GLY A 233 27.44 -2.42 10.08
N ALA A 234 28.09 -1.58 9.26
CA ALA A 234 27.74 -0.18 9.07
C ALA A 234 26.90 0.03 7.79
N PHE A 235 26.09 1.08 7.74
CA PHE A 235 25.30 1.42 6.55
C PHE A 235 26.07 2.42 5.64
N ASP A 236 26.28 2.05 4.38
CA ASP A 236 27.01 2.81 3.36
C ASP A 236 26.06 3.77 2.60
N TYR A 237 25.90 4.96 3.18
CA TYR A 237 25.07 6.03 2.61
C TYR A 237 25.61 6.59 1.28
N GLU A 238 26.93 6.58 1.07
CA GLU A 238 27.52 7.08 -0.17
C GLU A 238 27.17 6.16 -1.35
N ARG A 239 27.27 4.84 -1.14
CA ARG A 239 26.88 3.84 -2.14
C ARG A 239 25.37 3.87 -2.39
N LEU A 240 24.55 4.06 -1.36
CA LEU A 240 23.12 4.29 -1.52
C LEU A 240 22.86 5.49 -2.43
N ASN A 241 23.49 6.64 -2.15
CA ASN A 241 23.29 7.87 -2.94
C ASN A 241 23.67 7.68 -4.43
N ARG A 242 24.76 6.96 -4.71
CA ARG A 242 25.15 6.60 -6.09
C ARG A 242 24.09 5.74 -6.77
N ALA A 243 23.52 4.76 -6.06
CA ALA A 243 22.47 3.90 -6.60
C ALA A 243 21.17 4.67 -6.87
N VAL A 244 20.77 5.55 -5.96
CA VAL A 244 19.61 6.46 -6.12
C VAL A 244 19.77 7.31 -7.38
N LYS A 245 20.94 7.94 -7.56
CA LYS A 245 21.28 8.76 -8.74
C LYS A 245 21.12 8.01 -10.06
N THR A 246 21.52 6.74 -10.10
CA THR A 246 21.35 5.90 -11.28
C THR A 246 19.89 5.51 -11.48
N ALA A 247 19.21 5.07 -10.41
CA ALA A 247 17.83 4.62 -10.46
C ALA A 247 16.87 5.72 -10.96
N VAL A 248 16.97 6.94 -10.43
CA VAL A 248 16.12 8.06 -10.86
C VAL A 248 16.33 8.41 -12.34
N ARG A 249 17.58 8.37 -12.84
CA ARG A 249 17.85 8.56 -14.27
C ARG A 249 17.23 7.47 -15.14
N TYR A 250 17.17 6.23 -14.66
CA TYR A 250 16.49 5.16 -15.39
C TYR A 250 14.98 5.36 -15.37
N LEU A 251 14.40 5.71 -14.24
CA LEU A 251 12.97 5.97 -14.12
C LEU A 251 12.51 7.17 -14.97
N ASP A 252 13.26 8.27 -14.99
CA ASP A 252 12.96 9.41 -15.89
C ASP A 252 12.99 9.00 -17.37
N ARG A 253 13.94 8.12 -17.76
CA ARG A 253 14.00 7.61 -19.14
C ARG A 253 12.84 6.68 -19.46
N VAL A 254 12.32 5.91 -18.49
CA VAL A 254 11.15 5.04 -18.68
C VAL A 254 9.95 5.86 -19.14
N VAL A 255 9.75 7.07 -18.61
CA VAL A 255 8.65 7.96 -19.02
C VAL A 255 8.66 8.21 -20.54
N ASP A 256 9.84 8.38 -21.14
CA ASP A 256 9.97 8.72 -22.56
C ASP A 256 9.86 7.49 -23.49
N ILE A 257 10.31 6.30 -23.02
CA ILE A 257 10.35 5.09 -23.86
C ILE A 257 9.11 4.19 -23.71
N ASN A 258 8.31 4.40 -22.66
CA ASN A 258 7.19 3.53 -22.35
C ASN A 258 6.10 3.60 -23.43
N PHE A 259 5.47 2.46 -23.70
CA PHE A 259 4.27 2.39 -24.54
C PHE A 259 3.02 2.62 -23.68
N TYR A 260 2.22 3.62 -24.03
CA TYR A 260 0.98 3.95 -23.32
C TYR A 260 -0.23 3.41 -24.10
N PRO A 261 -1.05 2.51 -23.50
CA PRO A 261 -2.23 1.96 -24.17
C PRO A 261 -3.38 2.95 -24.38
N THR A 262 -3.33 4.13 -23.75
CA THR A 262 -4.36 5.18 -23.83
C THR A 262 -3.72 6.56 -23.88
N ASP A 263 -4.36 7.50 -24.60
CA ASP A 263 -3.86 8.86 -24.74
C ASP A 263 -3.86 9.63 -23.41
N ALA A 264 -4.85 9.38 -22.55
CA ALA A 264 -4.93 9.99 -21.21
C ALA A 264 -3.74 9.60 -20.32
N ALA A 265 -3.25 8.36 -20.45
CA ALA A 265 -2.06 7.89 -19.73
C ALA A 265 -0.78 8.53 -20.28
N ALA A 266 -0.64 8.61 -21.62
CA ALA A 266 0.49 9.27 -22.26
C ALA A 266 0.56 10.76 -21.90
N TYR A 267 -0.59 11.44 -21.92
CA TYR A 267 -0.74 12.85 -21.58
C TYR A 267 -0.35 13.12 -20.13
N SER A 268 -0.94 12.40 -19.18
CA SER A 268 -0.64 12.55 -17.75
C SER A 268 0.84 12.34 -17.44
N ASN A 269 1.43 11.25 -17.94
CA ASN A 269 2.82 10.92 -17.62
C ASN A 269 3.81 11.92 -18.25
N SER A 270 3.51 12.45 -19.44
CA SER A 270 4.36 13.46 -20.09
C SER A 270 4.31 14.80 -19.36
N LYS A 271 3.12 15.21 -18.89
CA LYS A 271 2.85 16.46 -18.19
C LYS A 271 3.53 16.50 -16.81
N TRP A 272 3.32 15.45 -16.01
CA TRP A 272 3.76 15.39 -14.61
C TRP A 272 5.09 14.67 -14.39
N ARG A 273 5.46 13.74 -15.29
CA ARG A 273 6.64 12.88 -15.20
C ARG A 273 6.87 12.21 -13.82
N PRO A 274 5.84 11.71 -13.12
CA PRO A 274 6.02 11.09 -11.81
C PRO A 274 6.80 9.78 -11.94
N VAL A 275 7.59 9.47 -10.91
CA VAL A 275 8.26 8.19 -10.74
C VAL A 275 8.08 7.69 -9.31
N GLY A 276 8.26 6.40 -9.10
CA GLY A 276 8.16 5.77 -7.79
C GLY A 276 9.40 4.93 -7.49
N LEU A 277 10.40 5.53 -6.88
CA LEU A 277 11.56 4.83 -6.33
C LEU A 277 11.22 4.33 -4.92
N GLY A 278 11.09 3.02 -4.80
CA GLY A 278 10.89 2.32 -3.54
C GLY A 278 12.18 1.69 -3.01
N VAL A 279 12.02 0.89 -1.95
CA VAL A 279 13.07 0.11 -1.32
C VAL A 279 12.57 -1.30 -1.03
N MET A 280 13.48 -2.26 -0.99
CA MET A 280 13.26 -3.62 -0.51
C MET A 280 14.41 -4.06 0.40
N GLY A 281 14.23 -5.16 1.12
CA GLY A 281 15.26 -5.70 2.00
C GLY A 281 15.55 -4.86 3.24
N LEU A 282 14.54 -4.12 3.75
CA LEU A 282 14.71 -3.42 5.03
C LEU A 282 15.02 -4.40 6.16
N GLN A 283 14.33 -5.54 6.21
CA GLN A 283 14.59 -6.58 7.21
C GLN A 283 16.01 -7.17 7.07
N ASP A 284 16.56 -7.28 5.86
CA ASP A 284 17.96 -7.69 5.65
C ASP A 284 18.94 -6.73 6.33
N VAL A 285 18.70 -5.42 6.21
CA VAL A 285 19.53 -4.40 6.88
C VAL A 285 19.48 -4.60 8.39
N LEU A 286 18.29 -4.77 8.95
CA LEU A 286 18.10 -4.93 10.38
C LEU A 286 18.76 -6.21 10.91
N PHE A 287 18.72 -7.31 10.17
CA PHE A 287 19.47 -8.51 10.54
C PHE A 287 20.98 -8.29 10.53
N LYS A 288 21.51 -7.71 9.45
CA LYS A 288 22.96 -7.47 9.32
C LYS A 288 23.50 -6.51 10.37
N MET A 289 22.69 -5.51 10.75
CA MET A 289 23.04 -4.52 11.77
C MET A 289 22.61 -4.91 13.19
N ARG A 290 22.07 -6.13 13.38
CA ARG A 290 21.65 -6.69 14.67
C ARG A 290 20.58 -5.85 15.40
N MET A 291 19.67 -5.24 14.64
CA MET A 291 18.62 -4.36 15.19
C MET A 291 17.26 -5.08 15.19
N PRO A 292 16.63 -5.28 16.37
CA PRO A 292 15.23 -5.72 16.42
C PRO A 292 14.31 -4.73 15.71
N PHE A 293 13.29 -5.23 15.01
CA PHE A 293 12.45 -4.41 14.13
C PHE A 293 11.76 -3.25 14.84
N ASP A 294 11.28 -3.48 16.07
CA ASP A 294 10.57 -2.49 16.89
C ASP A 294 11.50 -1.70 17.84
N SER A 295 12.81 -1.73 17.60
CA SER A 295 13.77 -0.88 18.32
C SER A 295 13.74 0.56 17.81
N ASN A 296 14.04 1.53 18.68
CA ASN A 296 14.13 2.94 18.28
C ASN A 296 15.27 3.16 17.28
N GLU A 297 16.35 2.40 17.42
CA GLU A 297 17.49 2.37 16.52
C GLU A 297 17.07 1.96 15.10
N ALA A 298 16.24 0.92 14.96
CA ALA A 298 15.69 0.50 13.66
C ALA A 298 14.79 1.58 13.04
N VAL A 299 13.93 2.21 13.84
CA VAL A 299 13.05 3.30 13.38
C VAL A 299 13.86 4.50 12.89
N ASN A 300 14.86 4.92 13.66
CA ASN A 300 15.73 6.04 13.30
C ASN A 300 16.58 5.73 12.06
N LEU A 301 17.10 4.51 11.95
CA LEU A 301 17.85 4.06 10.77
C LEU A 301 16.96 4.06 9.52
N ALA A 302 15.75 3.51 9.62
CA ALA A 302 14.81 3.49 8.50
C ALA A 302 14.44 4.91 8.03
N ALA A 303 14.21 5.84 8.96
CA ALA A 303 13.95 7.24 8.65
C ALA A 303 15.17 7.90 7.97
N ARG A 304 16.39 7.67 8.49
CA ARG A 304 17.61 8.23 7.91
C ARG A 304 17.92 7.67 6.52
N ILE A 305 17.73 6.38 6.29
CA ILE A 305 17.85 5.77 4.96
C ILE A 305 16.88 6.45 4.00
N GLN A 306 15.63 6.64 4.42
CA GLN A 306 14.62 7.25 3.56
C GLN A 306 14.92 8.73 3.27
N GLU A 307 15.44 9.48 4.25
CA GLU A 307 15.92 10.86 4.04
C GLU A 307 17.00 10.92 2.95
N GLU A 308 17.97 10.00 2.98
CA GLU A 308 19.06 9.93 2.00
C GLU A 308 18.56 9.54 0.59
N VAL A 309 17.58 8.62 0.52
CA VAL A 309 16.92 8.27 -0.74
C VAL A 309 16.18 9.49 -1.31
N TYR A 310 15.41 10.21 -0.50
CA TYR A 310 14.65 11.37 -0.95
C TYR A 310 15.56 12.52 -1.39
N PHE A 311 16.58 12.83 -0.58
CA PHE A 311 17.58 13.86 -0.91
C PHE A 311 18.27 13.54 -2.25
N GLY A 312 18.79 12.32 -2.40
CA GLY A 312 19.46 11.89 -3.62
C GLY A 312 18.54 11.91 -4.85
N ALA A 313 17.26 11.58 -4.66
CA ALA A 313 16.28 11.60 -5.74
C ALA A 313 15.94 13.02 -6.19
N LEU A 314 15.71 13.94 -5.25
CA LEU A 314 15.47 15.36 -5.55
C LEU A 314 16.69 16.02 -6.19
N ASP A 315 17.88 15.80 -5.65
CA ASP A 315 19.14 16.32 -6.23
C ASP A 315 19.32 15.83 -7.68
N THR A 316 19.03 14.56 -7.93
CA THR A 316 19.10 13.99 -9.29
C THR A 316 18.06 14.57 -10.22
N SER A 317 16.80 14.70 -9.76
CA SER A 317 15.73 15.25 -10.57
C SER A 317 15.94 16.75 -10.86
N CYS A 318 16.51 17.49 -9.92
CA CYS A 318 16.93 18.88 -10.12
C CYS A 318 18.08 18.97 -11.14
N ALA A 319 19.10 18.11 -11.05
CA ALA A 319 20.17 18.05 -12.05
C ALA A 319 19.64 17.71 -13.45
N LEU A 320 18.68 16.78 -13.55
CA LEU A 320 18.00 16.49 -14.83
C LEU A 320 17.20 17.68 -15.34
N ALA A 321 16.60 18.49 -14.46
CA ALA A 321 15.92 19.71 -14.85
C ALA A 321 16.89 20.79 -15.35
N GLU A 322 18.09 20.89 -14.77
CA GLU A 322 19.17 21.74 -15.27
C GLU A 322 19.60 21.34 -16.69
N GLU A 323 19.70 20.04 -16.95
CA GLU A 323 20.13 19.50 -18.25
C GLU A 323 19.04 19.53 -19.33
N ARG A 324 17.78 19.25 -18.96
CA ARG A 324 16.68 18.93 -19.90
C ARG A 324 15.44 19.80 -19.74
N GLY A 325 15.46 20.73 -18.79
CA GLY A 325 14.29 21.49 -18.35
C GLY A 325 13.43 20.71 -17.34
N ALA A 326 12.78 21.45 -16.46
CA ALA A 326 11.78 20.92 -15.53
C ALA A 326 10.58 20.30 -16.27
N HIS A 327 9.79 19.48 -15.57
CA HIS A 327 8.51 19.02 -16.13
C HIS A 327 7.56 20.21 -16.37
N GLU A 328 6.63 20.05 -17.32
CA GLU A 328 5.78 21.13 -17.84
C GLU A 328 5.03 21.88 -16.74
N THR A 329 4.50 21.14 -15.77
CA THR A 329 3.68 21.68 -14.67
C THR A 329 4.45 22.03 -13.41
N PHE A 330 5.78 22.17 -13.45
CA PHE A 330 6.57 22.42 -12.24
C PHE A 330 6.08 23.64 -11.44
N ARG A 331 5.69 24.72 -12.13
CA ARG A 331 5.16 25.96 -11.50
C ARG A 331 3.82 25.77 -10.80
N ASP A 332 3.14 24.66 -11.05
CA ASP A 332 1.88 24.27 -10.40
C ASP A 332 2.11 23.25 -9.27
N THR A 333 3.36 23.07 -8.84
CA THR A 333 3.73 22.20 -7.72
C THR A 333 4.20 23.00 -6.52
N ARG A 334 4.01 22.44 -5.32
CA ARG A 334 4.46 23.07 -4.05
C ARG A 334 5.99 23.24 -4.00
N ALA A 335 6.74 22.33 -4.62
CA ALA A 335 8.18 22.38 -4.76
C ALA A 335 8.66 23.65 -5.49
N ALA A 336 7.86 24.26 -6.37
CA ALA A 336 8.20 25.54 -6.98
C ALA A 336 8.24 26.71 -5.97
N GLY A 337 7.46 26.63 -4.89
CA GLY A 337 7.54 27.52 -3.74
C GLY A 337 8.66 27.16 -2.76
N GLY A 338 9.30 26.02 -2.95
CA GLY A 338 10.33 25.48 -2.06
C GLY A 338 9.80 24.63 -0.92
N GLU A 339 8.51 24.28 -0.91
CA GLU A 339 7.95 23.32 0.05
C GLU A 339 8.30 21.89 -0.39
N LEU A 340 8.98 21.14 0.48
CA LEU A 340 9.36 19.75 0.25
C LEU A 340 8.59 18.81 1.19
N GLN A 341 8.66 17.51 0.95
CA GLN A 341 7.77 16.56 1.61
C GLN A 341 7.76 16.67 3.14
N PHE A 342 8.93 16.79 3.78
CA PHE A 342 9.03 16.85 5.24
C PHE A 342 8.41 18.13 5.84
N ASP A 343 8.28 19.21 5.05
CA ASP A 343 7.61 20.43 5.50
C ASP A 343 6.11 20.17 5.75
N PHE A 344 5.48 19.32 4.93
CA PHE A 344 4.06 18.93 5.10
C PHE A 344 3.81 18.05 6.34
N TRP A 345 4.89 17.54 6.95
CA TRP A 345 4.86 16.76 8.19
C TRP A 345 5.35 17.57 9.40
N GLY A 346 5.80 18.82 9.20
CA GLY A 346 6.42 19.61 10.27
C GLY A 346 7.73 19.03 10.78
N VAL A 347 8.46 18.27 9.95
CA VAL A 347 9.70 17.59 10.34
C VAL A 347 10.90 18.40 9.87
N THR A 348 11.83 18.66 10.78
CA THR A 348 13.14 19.23 10.42
C THR A 348 14.07 18.08 9.99
N PRO A 349 14.56 18.10 8.74
CA PRO A 349 15.42 17.03 8.26
C PRO A 349 16.83 17.17 8.86
N SER A 350 17.61 16.08 8.84
CA SER A 350 18.91 16.03 9.52
C SER A 350 20.11 16.37 8.63
N LYS A 351 19.97 16.41 7.30
CA LYS A 351 21.06 16.82 6.39
C LYS A 351 21.24 18.35 6.31
N PRO A 352 22.44 18.90 6.51
CA PRO A 352 22.69 20.35 6.41
C PRO A 352 22.58 20.90 4.98
N GLU A 353 22.60 20.04 3.96
CA GLU A 353 22.56 20.44 2.54
C GLU A 353 21.15 20.72 2.00
N TRP A 354 20.09 20.47 2.80
CA TRP A 354 18.70 20.72 2.39
C TRP A 354 18.41 22.16 1.96
N PRO A 355 18.90 23.22 2.64
CA PRO A 355 18.68 24.60 2.21
C PRO A 355 19.26 24.88 0.81
N GLU A 356 20.45 24.36 0.52
CA GLU A 356 21.07 24.51 -0.80
C GLU A 356 20.25 23.82 -1.89
N LEU A 357 19.85 22.56 -1.65
CA LEU A 357 19.01 21.82 -2.58
C LEU A 357 17.66 22.51 -2.81
N ARG A 358 17.04 23.05 -1.76
CA ARG A 358 15.77 23.80 -1.86
C ARG A 358 15.90 25.02 -2.79
N GLU A 359 16.98 25.78 -2.67
CA GLU A 359 17.22 26.92 -3.56
C GLU A 359 17.52 26.49 -5.00
N ARG A 360 18.25 25.39 -5.20
CA ARG A 360 18.44 24.80 -6.53
C ARG A 360 17.11 24.35 -7.16
N VAL A 361 16.25 23.68 -6.41
CA VAL A 361 14.91 23.27 -6.86
C VAL A 361 14.07 24.48 -7.27
N LYS A 362 14.05 25.56 -6.49
CA LYS A 362 13.32 26.79 -6.86
C LYS A 362 13.87 27.44 -8.13
N ARG A 363 15.19 27.40 -8.31
CA ARG A 363 15.89 28.02 -9.45
C ARG A 363 15.73 27.23 -10.75
N PHE A 364 15.99 25.92 -10.70
CA PHE A 364 16.09 25.07 -11.89
C PHE A 364 14.86 24.18 -12.11
N GLY A 365 14.09 23.96 -11.05
CA GLY A 365 12.94 23.07 -11.05
C GLY A 365 13.28 21.62 -10.83
N LEU A 366 12.28 20.76 -10.99
CA LEU A 366 12.41 19.31 -10.93
C LEU A 366 12.01 18.70 -12.28
N ARG A 367 12.68 17.63 -12.67
CA ARG A 367 12.32 16.86 -13.87
C ARG A 367 11.10 15.97 -13.62
N ASN A 368 10.82 15.61 -12.36
CA ASN A 368 9.76 14.70 -11.97
C ASN A 368 8.93 15.35 -10.85
N SER A 369 7.60 15.30 -10.96
CA SER A 369 6.71 15.91 -9.95
C SER A 369 6.65 15.13 -8.64
N LEU A 370 6.84 13.81 -8.69
CA LEU A 370 6.88 12.89 -7.55
C LEU A 370 7.99 11.87 -7.82
N LEU A 371 8.65 11.39 -6.75
CA LEU A 371 9.87 10.60 -6.86
C LEU A 371 9.84 9.28 -6.07
N ILE A 372 9.17 9.24 -4.92
CA ILE A 372 9.31 8.17 -3.94
C ILE A 372 7.97 7.51 -3.67
N ALA A 373 7.90 6.22 -3.98
CA ALA A 373 6.76 5.36 -3.64
C ALA A 373 7.27 3.96 -3.30
N ILE A 374 6.93 3.45 -2.11
CA ILE A 374 7.38 2.13 -1.68
C ILE A 374 6.29 1.11 -2.04
N ALA A 375 6.43 0.52 -3.22
CA ALA A 375 5.52 -0.52 -3.73
C ALA A 375 5.87 -1.91 -3.18
N PRO A 376 4.94 -2.89 -3.24
CA PRO A 376 5.24 -4.26 -2.90
C PRO A 376 6.25 -4.84 -3.89
N THR A 377 7.22 -5.61 -3.38
CA THR A 377 8.36 -6.09 -4.18
C THR A 377 8.41 -7.61 -4.31
N ALA A 378 7.29 -8.32 -4.10
CA ALA A 378 7.23 -9.79 -4.02
C ALA A 378 8.12 -10.51 -5.06
N THR A 379 7.87 -10.30 -6.35
CA THR A 379 8.63 -10.97 -7.42
C THR A 379 10.10 -10.54 -7.46
N ILE A 380 10.39 -9.24 -7.41
CA ILE A 380 11.78 -8.74 -7.54
C ILE A 380 12.63 -9.03 -6.31
N ALA A 381 12.03 -9.07 -5.12
CA ALA A 381 12.69 -9.45 -3.88
C ALA A 381 13.04 -10.94 -3.91
N SER A 382 12.12 -11.79 -4.38
CA SER A 382 12.42 -13.22 -4.60
C SER A 382 13.54 -13.43 -5.63
N ILE A 383 13.57 -12.65 -6.72
CA ILE A 383 14.64 -12.74 -7.74
C ILE A 383 15.99 -12.34 -7.15
N CYS A 384 16.01 -11.26 -6.35
CA CYS A 384 17.23 -10.75 -5.72
C CYS A 384 17.63 -11.46 -4.42
N GLY A 385 16.81 -12.38 -3.91
CA GLY A 385 17.03 -13.04 -2.63
C GLY A 385 16.99 -12.08 -1.43
N ALA A 386 16.11 -11.08 -1.48
CA ALA A 386 15.91 -10.09 -0.42
C ALA A 386 14.54 -10.27 0.25
N TYR A 387 14.37 -9.72 1.45
CA TYR A 387 13.05 -9.59 2.06
C TYR A 387 12.21 -8.53 1.34
N GLU A 388 10.90 -8.73 1.34
CA GLU A 388 9.97 -7.87 0.62
C GLU A 388 9.86 -6.48 1.26
N CYS A 389 9.92 -5.44 0.42
CA CYS A 389 9.48 -4.09 0.75
C CYS A 389 10.14 -3.56 2.04
N ILE A 390 9.30 -3.07 2.96
CA ILE A 390 9.63 -2.49 4.26
C ILE A 390 9.08 -3.33 5.43
N GLU A 391 8.72 -4.58 5.15
CA GLU A 391 7.98 -5.42 6.09
C GLU A 391 8.93 -6.31 6.90
N PRO A 392 8.58 -6.63 8.15
CA PRO A 392 9.28 -7.66 8.89
C PRO A 392 9.07 -9.02 8.24
N GLN A 393 9.96 -9.98 8.50
CA GLN A 393 9.77 -11.35 8.00
C GLN A 393 8.47 -11.95 8.55
N VAL A 394 7.64 -12.49 7.65
CA VAL A 394 6.36 -13.11 8.03
C VAL A 394 6.57 -14.41 8.81
N SER A 395 7.61 -15.16 8.48
CA SER A 395 8.04 -16.37 9.18
C SER A 395 9.57 -16.52 9.07
N ASN A 396 10.21 -17.30 9.96
CA ASN A 396 11.59 -17.77 9.73
C ASN A 396 11.63 -19.11 9.00
N LEU A 397 10.47 -19.66 8.62
CA LEU A 397 10.33 -20.89 7.85
C LEU A 397 9.54 -20.59 6.58
N PHE A 398 10.12 -20.91 5.43
CA PHE A 398 9.53 -20.65 4.12
C PHE A 398 9.39 -21.96 3.38
N LYS A 399 8.30 -22.09 2.63
CA LYS A 399 8.11 -23.19 1.69
C LYS A 399 8.57 -22.73 0.31
N ARG A 400 9.46 -23.50 -0.32
CA ARG A 400 9.95 -23.25 -1.67
C ARG A 400 9.57 -24.43 -2.56
N GLU A 401 8.74 -24.15 -3.56
CA GLU A 401 8.37 -25.13 -4.57
C GLU A 401 9.46 -25.17 -5.66
N THR A 402 9.85 -26.38 -6.05
CA THR A 402 10.79 -26.62 -7.16
C THR A 402 10.25 -27.75 -8.03
N LEU A 403 10.83 -27.91 -9.23
CA LEU A 403 10.47 -29.03 -10.13
C LEU A 403 10.67 -30.41 -9.49
N SER A 404 11.52 -30.52 -8.46
CA SER A 404 11.83 -31.76 -7.75
C SER A 404 11.03 -31.96 -6.46
N GLY A 405 10.03 -31.11 -6.21
CA GLY A 405 9.19 -31.15 -5.00
C GLY A 405 9.30 -29.90 -4.14
N GLU A 406 8.67 -29.97 -2.97
CA GLU A 406 8.53 -28.87 -2.03
C GLU A 406 9.60 -28.95 -0.93
N PHE A 407 10.33 -27.86 -0.71
CA PHE A 407 11.40 -27.81 0.27
C PHE A 407 11.11 -26.73 1.33
N LEU A 408 11.26 -27.10 2.59
CA LEU A 408 11.24 -26.13 3.70
C LEU A 408 12.61 -25.50 3.86
N GLN A 409 12.67 -24.18 3.77
CA GLN A 409 13.86 -23.37 3.95
C GLN A 409 13.72 -22.51 5.20
N ILE A 410 14.71 -22.58 6.10
CA ILE A 410 14.77 -21.70 7.27
C ILE A 410 15.54 -20.43 6.88
N ASN A 411 15.14 -19.29 7.45
CA ASN A 411 15.80 -18.00 7.32
C ASN A 411 17.33 -18.13 7.45
N HIS A 412 18.04 -17.76 6.39
CA HIS A 412 19.49 -17.89 6.30
C HIS A 412 20.23 -17.15 7.42
N TYR A 413 19.78 -15.94 7.79
CA TYR A 413 20.40 -15.16 8.86
C TYR A 413 20.32 -15.92 10.20
N LEU A 414 19.13 -16.45 10.54
CA LEU A 414 18.92 -17.26 11.73
C LEU A 414 19.78 -18.54 11.70
N VAL A 415 19.87 -19.22 10.54
CA VAL A 415 20.71 -20.42 10.40
C VAL A 415 22.18 -20.11 10.69
N ASN A 416 22.71 -19.01 10.17
CA ASN A 416 24.10 -18.63 10.39
C ASN A 416 24.36 -18.33 11.87
N ASP A 417 23.51 -17.53 12.50
CA ASP A 417 23.63 -17.20 13.93
C ASP A 417 23.59 -18.44 14.82
N LEU A 418 22.67 -19.38 14.51
CA LEU A 418 22.58 -20.64 15.25
C LEU A 418 23.83 -21.50 15.03
N LYS A 419 24.42 -21.51 13.82
CA LYS A 419 25.67 -22.24 13.55
C LYS A 419 26.85 -21.64 14.31
N GLU A 420 27.00 -20.32 14.29
CA GLU A 420 28.06 -19.61 15.01
C GLU A 420 28.02 -19.87 16.51
N ARG A 421 26.82 -20.03 17.08
CA ARG A 421 26.63 -20.37 18.50
C ARG A 421 26.64 -21.87 18.80
N GLY A 422 26.86 -22.73 17.81
CA GLY A 422 26.79 -24.19 17.99
C GLY A 422 25.37 -24.73 18.30
N LEU A 423 24.34 -23.92 18.05
CA LEU A 423 22.93 -24.22 18.30
C LEU A 423 22.21 -24.81 17.08
N TRP A 424 22.87 -24.95 15.93
CA TRP A 424 22.26 -25.52 14.73
C TRP A 424 22.19 -27.05 14.77
N THR A 425 21.33 -27.58 15.65
CA THR A 425 21.11 -29.01 15.84
C THR A 425 19.82 -29.49 15.17
N GLU A 426 19.70 -30.79 14.93
CA GLU A 426 18.46 -31.38 14.41
C GLU A 426 17.25 -31.12 15.34
N ALA A 427 17.45 -31.20 16.65
CA ALA A 427 16.41 -30.92 17.64
C ALA A 427 15.91 -29.47 17.58
N ILE A 428 16.80 -28.48 17.40
CA ILE A 428 16.42 -27.07 17.24
C ILE A 428 15.71 -26.85 15.90
N ARG A 429 16.24 -27.41 14.80
CA ARG A 429 15.59 -27.34 13.48
C ARG A 429 14.16 -27.88 13.51
N ASN A 430 13.94 -29.02 14.15
CA ASN A 430 12.62 -29.63 14.25
C ASN A 430 11.67 -28.78 15.10
N ARG A 431 12.13 -28.18 16.20
CA ARG A 431 11.31 -27.27 17.01
C ARG A 431 10.93 -25.97 16.29
N ILE A 432 11.83 -25.40 15.49
CA ILE A 432 11.51 -24.25 14.63
C ILE A 432 10.42 -24.62 13.62
N LYS A 433 10.50 -25.81 13.01
CA LYS A 433 9.46 -26.32 12.09
C LYS A 433 8.12 -26.54 12.80
N LEU A 434 8.13 -27.15 13.98
CA LEU A 434 6.92 -27.37 14.79
C LEU A 434 6.28 -26.07 15.29
N SER A 435 7.06 -24.99 15.35
CA SER A 435 6.60 -23.65 15.74
C SER A 435 6.27 -22.77 14.53
N ASP A 436 6.10 -23.35 13.34
CA ASP A 436 5.82 -22.66 12.08
C ASP A 436 6.78 -21.48 11.80
N GLY A 437 8.05 -21.64 12.14
CA GLY A 437 9.09 -20.64 11.97
C GLY A 437 9.19 -19.58 13.08
N SER A 438 8.38 -19.67 14.14
CA SER A 438 8.63 -18.90 15.37
C SER A 438 9.82 -19.48 16.14
N VAL A 439 10.68 -18.59 16.65
CA VAL A 439 11.78 -18.95 17.56
C VAL A 439 11.46 -18.66 19.03
N GLN A 440 10.33 -18.01 19.33
CA GLN A 440 10.00 -17.54 20.68
C GLN A 440 9.83 -18.69 21.68
N TYR A 441 9.36 -19.84 21.20
CA TYR A 441 9.03 -21.02 22.00
C TYR A 441 10.11 -22.10 21.99
N VAL A 442 11.30 -21.80 21.48
CA VAL A 442 12.44 -22.72 21.48
C VAL A 442 13.38 -22.34 22.62
N ASP A 443 13.30 -23.07 23.74
CA ASP A 443 14.01 -22.71 24.99
C ASP A 443 15.52 -22.58 24.84
N ASP A 444 16.14 -23.40 23.98
CA ASP A 444 17.58 -23.37 23.74
C ASP A 444 18.07 -22.18 22.91
N ILE A 445 17.16 -21.38 22.32
CA ILE A 445 17.53 -20.17 21.58
C ILE A 445 17.62 -18.99 22.56
N PRO A 446 18.77 -18.29 22.65
CA PRO A 446 18.93 -17.12 23.50
C PRO A 446 17.96 -15.98 23.19
N ASP A 447 17.62 -15.19 24.22
CA ASP A 447 16.62 -14.12 24.12
C ASP A 447 16.98 -13.02 23.12
N ASP A 448 18.27 -12.75 22.90
CA ASP A 448 18.72 -11.77 21.92
C ASP A 448 18.42 -12.22 20.47
N LEU A 449 18.57 -13.52 20.17
CA LEU A 449 18.15 -14.07 18.87
C LEU A 449 16.62 -14.15 18.77
N LYS A 450 15.93 -14.50 19.86
CA LYS A 450 14.45 -14.45 19.88
C LYS A 450 13.96 -13.05 19.55
N ARG A 451 14.56 -12.02 20.15
CA ARG A 451 14.22 -10.62 19.91
C ARG A 451 14.55 -10.17 18.48
N LEU A 452 15.68 -10.60 17.92
CA LEU A 452 16.08 -10.24 16.55
C LEU A 452 15.19 -10.90 15.48
N TYR A 453 14.78 -12.15 15.69
CA TYR A 453 14.04 -12.95 14.71
C TYR A 453 12.53 -13.05 14.97
N GLN A 454 11.95 -12.08 15.69
CA GLN A 454 10.50 -11.97 15.82
C GLN A 454 9.83 -11.82 14.46
N THR A 455 8.78 -12.61 14.25
CA THR A 455 7.99 -12.57 13.02
C THR A 455 6.98 -11.42 13.02
N ALA A 456 6.45 -11.09 11.84
CA ALA A 456 5.40 -10.08 11.67
C ALA A 456 4.18 -10.27 12.60
N TRP A 457 3.89 -11.53 12.98
CA TRP A 457 2.79 -11.91 13.87
C TRP A 457 3.06 -11.69 15.36
N GLU A 458 4.33 -11.55 15.72
CA GLU A 458 4.82 -11.41 17.11
C GLU A 458 5.17 -9.96 17.44
N LEU A 459 5.35 -9.14 16.41
CA LEU A 459 5.61 -7.71 16.55
C LEU A 459 4.31 -6.93 16.86
N PRO A 460 4.39 -5.92 17.73
CA PRO A 460 3.28 -4.99 17.90
C PRO A 460 3.07 -4.21 16.61
N GLN A 461 1.85 -4.20 16.08
CA GLN A 461 1.53 -3.50 14.81
C GLN A 461 1.77 -1.99 14.90
N LYS A 462 1.71 -1.43 16.12
CA LYS A 462 2.15 -0.07 16.41
C LYS A 462 3.59 0.20 15.92
N ALA A 463 4.51 -0.75 16.04
CA ALA A 463 5.89 -0.57 15.59
C ALA A 463 6.00 -0.46 14.06
N LEU A 464 5.21 -1.24 13.30
CA LEU A 464 5.15 -1.12 11.85
C LEU A 464 4.60 0.26 11.44
N ILE A 465 3.55 0.73 12.12
CA ILE A 465 2.95 2.05 11.90
C ILE A 465 3.94 3.17 12.25
N ASP A 466 4.63 3.08 13.39
CA ASP A 466 5.61 4.08 13.84
C ASP A 466 6.78 4.18 12.86
N MET A 467 7.30 3.04 12.40
CA MET A 467 8.37 3.03 11.43
C MET A 467 7.92 3.56 10.06
N ALA A 468 6.70 3.26 9.64
CA ALA A 468 6.11 3.82 8.42
C ALA A 468 5.94 5.35 8.53
N ALA A 469 5.46 5.83 9.68
CA ALA A 469 5.28 7.25 9.94
C ALA A 469 6.64 7.98 9.98
N ALA A 470 7.67 7.37 10.56
CA ALA A 470 9.02 7.95 10.60
C ALA A 470 9.65 8.13 9.21
N ARG A 471 9.32 7.27 8.24
CA ARG A 471 9.74 7.41 6.83
C ARG A 471 8.86 8.39 6.03
N GLY A 472 7.60 8.58 6.42
CA GLY A 472 6.59 9.38 5.71
C GLY A 472 7.03 10.80 5.28
N PRO A 473 7.77 11.56 6.12
CA PRO A 473 8.33 12.87 5.75
C PRO A 473 9.26 12.87 4.53
N TYR A 474 9.71 11.70 4.09
CA TYR A 474 10.65 11.53 2.99
C TYR A 474 10.06 10.67 1.85
N ILE A 475 8.72 10.53 1.83
CA ILE A 475 7.95 9.80 0.81
C ILE A 475 6.87 10.74 0.26
N ASP A 476 7.08 11.27 -0.95
CA ASP A 476 6.18 12.25 -1.58
C ASP A 476 4.89 11.61 -2.13
N GLN A 477 4.90 10.30 -2.42
CA GLN A 477 3.70 9.50 -2.67
C GLN A 477 3.22 8.80 -1.39
N SER A 478 3.25 7.46 -1.32
CA SER A 478 2.98 6.67 -0.11
C SER A 478 3.79 5.37 -0.10
N GLN A 479 3.43 4.45 0.80
CA GLN A 479 4.04 3.14 0.97
C GLN A 479 2.96 2.07 1.17
N SER A 480 3.09 0.93 0.50
CA SER A 480 2.22 -0.23 0.69
C SER A 480 2.51 -0.87 2.05
N LEU A 481 1.73 -0.51 3.05
CA LEU A 481 1.91 -1.00 4.43
C LEU A 481 0.94 -2.15 4.72
N ASN A 482 1.41 -3.40 4.67
CA ASN A 482 0.64 -4.49 5.24
C ASN A 482 0.64 -4.42 6.77
N LEU A 483 -0.46 -4.84 7.37
CA LEU A 483 -0.58 -5.05 8.82
C LEU A 483 -0.97 -6.50 9.09
N PHE A 484 -0.50 -7.03 10.22
CA PHE A 484 -0.57 -8.44 10.54
C PHE A 484 -1.32 -8.64 11.86
N MET A 485 -2.35 -9.48 11.86
CA MET A 485 -3.07 -9.78 13.10
C MET A 485 -3.51 -11.24 13.14
N ALA A 486 -2.99 -11.97 14.13
CA ALA A 486 -3.57 -13.25 14.50
C ALA A 486 -4.92 -13.02 15.20
N ALA A 487 -5.96 -13.73 14.77
CA ALA A 487 -7.33 -13.61 15.29
C ALA A 487 -7.83 -12.15 15.42
N PRO A 488 -8.09 -11.47 14.29
CA PRO A 488 -8.53 -10.07 14.30
C PRO A 488 -9.87 -9.90 15.01
N THR A 489 -9.99 -8.83 15.78
CA THR A 489 -11.26 -8.40 16.41
C THR A 489 -11.53 -6.96 16.01
N ILE A 490 -12.81 -6.59 15.89
CA ILE A 490 -13.22 -5.24 15.47
C ILE A 490 -12.58 -4.18 16.37
N GLY A 491 -12.55 -4.39 17.70
CA GLY A 491 -11.94 -3.44 18.64
C GLY A 491 -10.44 -3.24 18.41
N LYS A 492 -9.67 -4.33 18.21
CA LYS A 492 -8.23 -4.22 17.92
C LYS A 492 -7.97 -3.52 16.57
N LEU A 493 -8.69 -3.92 15.51
CA LEU A 493 -8.56 -3.28 14.20
C LEU A 493 -8.93 -1.80 14.27
N SER A 494 -10.04 -1.47 14.91
CA SER A 494 -10.50 -0.09 15.15
C SER A 494 -9.40 0.75 15.80
N SER A 495 -8.80 0.27 16.89
CA SER A 495 -7.70 1.00 17.56
C SER A 495 -6.45 1.16 16.68
N MET A 496 -6.13 0.13 15.89
CA MET A 496 -4.96 0.12 15.02
C MET A 496 -5.09 1.10 13.86
N TYR A 497 -6.23 1.13 13.17
CA TYR A 497 -6.47 2.03 12.05
C TYR A 497 -6.73 3.48 12.51
N LEU A 498 -7.33 3.68 13.68
CA LEU A 498 -7.39 5.01 14.31
C LEU A 498 -5.98 5.52 14.63
N TYR A 499 -5.09 4.66 15.13
CA TYR A 499 -3.70 5.01 15.37
C TYR A 499 -2.96 5.35 14.06
N ALA A 500 -3.12 4.54 13.01
CA ALA A 500 -2.55 4.81 11.68
C ALA A 500 -3.00 6.15 11.09
N TRP A 501 -4.26 6.52 11.28
CA TRP A 501 -4.78 7.84 10.89
C TRP A 501 -4.11 8.97 11.69
N LYS A 502 -4.08 8.85 13.03
CA LYS A 502 -3.52 9.88 13.93
C LYS A 502 -2.02 10.11 13.74
N THR A 503 -1.26 9.10 13.33
CA THR A 503 0.16 9.26 12.99
C THR A 503 0.36 9.99 11.65
N GLY A 504 -0.73 10.26 10.92
CA GLY A 504 -0.70 10.99 9.67
C GLY A 504 -0.23 10.15 8.49
N LEU A 505 -0.36 8.82 8.55
CA LEU A 505 -0.13 7.96 7.39
C LEU A 505 -1.10 8.31 6.26
N LYS A 506 -0.63 8.15 5.02
CA LYS A 506 -1.46 8.38 3.83
C LYS A 506 -2.26 7.13 3.47
N THR A 507 -1.66 5.95 3.55
CA THR A 507 -2.31 4.68 3.15
C THR A 507 -1.90 3.51 4.04
N THR A 508 -2.76 2.48 4.03
CA THR A 508 -2.49 1.12 4.47
C THR A 508 -2.91 0.16 3.36
N TYR A 509 -2.41 -1.08 3.40
CA TYR A 509 -2.68 -2.08 2.37
C TYR A 509 -3.43 -3.30 2.92
N TYR A 510 -2.92 -4.52 2.77
CA TYR A 510 -3.59 -5.70 3.27
C TYR A 510 -3.55 -5.78 4.80
N LEU A 511 -4.69 -6.19 5.36
CA LEU A 511 -4.70 -6.87 6.65
C LEU A 511 -4.46 -8.36 6.42
N ARG A 512 -3.26 -8.83 6.76
CA ARG A 512 -2.95 -10.26 6.80
C ARG A 512 -3.44 -10.81 8.12
N SER A 513 -4.32 -11.81 8.07
CA SER A 513 -4.80 -12.48 9.26
C SER A 513 -4.56 -13.98 9.17
N ARG A 514 -4.35 -14.59 10.33
CA ARG A 514 -4.31 -16.05 10.49
C ARG A 514 -5.17 -16.45 11.68
N PRO A 515 -5.77 -17.66 11.66
CA PRO A 515 -6.38 -18.22 12.84
C PRO A 515 -5.39 -18.24 14.00
N ALA A 516 -5.87 -18.16 15.24
CA ALA A 516 -5.04 -18.43 16.40
C ALA A 516 -4.74 -19.94 16.45
N THR A 517 -3.79 -20.42 15.66
CA THR A 517 -3.29 -21.79 15.76
C THR A 517 -2.41 -21.89 17.00
N ARG A 518 -3.02 -22.29 18.11
CA ARG A 518 -2.37 -23.17 19.09
C ARG A 518 -3.08 -24.51 19.01
N ILE A 519 -2.74 -25.32 18.01
CA ILE A 519 -2.90 -26.75 18.20
C ILE A 519 -1.86 -27.09 19.25
N THR A 520 -2.29 -27.25 20.50
CA THR A 520 -1.53 -27.99 21.49
C THR A 520 -1.31 -29.36 20.85
N GLN A 521 -0.14 -29.58 20.24
CA GLN A 521 0.26 -30.93 19.89
C GLN A 521 0.42 -31.64 21.23
N THR A 522 -0.66 -32.26 21.69
CA THR A 522 -0.65 -33.16 22.83
C THR A 522 0.51 -34.12 22.62
N THR A 523 1.39 -34.14 23.61
CA THR A 523 2.55 -35.01 23.76
C THR A 523 2.14 -36.47 23.56
N ILE A 524 2.14 -36.92 22.31
CA ILE A 524 2.29 -38.33 21.99
C ILE A 524 3.79 -38.52 21.85
N ALA A 525 4.34 -39.34 22.74
CA ALA A 525 5.70 -39.81 22.68
C ALA A 525 6.07 -40.20 21.25
N VAL A 526 7.28 -39.81 20.86
CA VAL A 526 7.96 -40.07 19.58
C VAL A 526 7.52 -41.40 18.97
N ALA A 527 6.55 -41.33 18.05
CA ALA A 527 6.50 -42.23 16.92
C ALA A 527 7.01 -41.40 15.75
N GLU A 528 8.11 -41.85 15.14
CA GLU A 528 8.65 -41.28 13.91
C GLU A 528 7.50 -41.14 12.91
N LYS A 529 7.07 -39.90 12.65
CA LYS A 529 6.26 -39.62 11.47
C LYS A 529 7.21 -39.72 10.28
N GLU A 530 7.28 -40.90 9.68
CA GLU A 530 7.58 -40.99 8.26
C GLU A 530 6.54 -40.14 7.53
N TYR A 531 7.01 -39.10 6.83
CA TYR A 531 6.17 -38.33 5.93
C TYR A 531 5.81 -39.24 4.75
N ALA A 532 4.65 -39.89 4.83
CA ALA A 532 4.04 -40.55 3.69
C ALA A 532 3.40 -39.50 2.76
N ASP A 533 3.61 -39.70 1.47
CA ASP A 533 3.36 -38.80 0.34
C ASP A 533 1.87 -38.49 0.03
N GLN A 534 0.94 -38.59 1.00
CA GLN A 534 -0.51 -38.65 0.69
C GLN A 534 -1.49 -37.77 1.49
N ASP A 535 -1.05 -36.85 2.34
CA ASP A 535 -1.96 -35.81 2.86
C ASP A 535 -1.93 -34.56 1.97
N ALA A 536 -2.39 -34.74 0.74
CA ALA A 536 -2.62 -33.65 -0.21
C ALA A 536 -3.97 -32.96 0.08
N VAL A 537 -3.98 -31.65 -0.14
CA VAL A 537 -5.12 -30.71 -0.11
C VAL A 537 -5.44 -30.09 1.26
N ALA A 538 -4.51 -29.26 1.75
CA ALA A 538 -4.88 -28.06 2.49
C ALA A 538 -4.20 -26.85 1.81
N CYS A 539 -4.99 -26.04 1.12
CA CYS A 539 -4.53 -24.86 0.37
C CYS A 539 -3.66 -23.94 1.23
N SER A 540 -2.53 -23.53 0.65
CA SER A 540 -1.69 -22.41 1.10
C SER A 540 -2.54 -21.14 1.24
N LEU A 541 -2.81 -20.75 2.49
CA LEU A 541 -3.43 -19.47 2.86
C LEU A 541 -2.40 -18.32 2.93
N GLU A 542 -1.10 -18.63 2.80
CA GLU A 542 -0.04 -17.66 3.03
C GLU A 542 0.31 -16.84 1.78
N ASN A 543 0.04 -17.36 0.57
CA ASN A 543 0.16 -16.60 -0.68
C ASN A 543 -0.74 -17.19 -1.79
N PRO A 544 -2.01 -16.77 -1.88
CA PRO A 544 -2.93 -17.26 -2.92
C PRO A 544 -2.49 -16.91 -4.34
N GLU A 545 -1.60 -15.93 -4.51
CA GLU A 545 -1.12 -15.46 -5.82
C GLU A 545 0.15 -16.18 -6.32
N SER A 546 0.81 -17.00 -5.51
CA SER A 546 2.00 -17.77 -5.92
C SER A 546 1.69 -19.21 -6.35
N CYS A 547 0.42 -19.63 -6.30
CA CYS A 547 0.02 -21.00 -6.60
C CYS A 547 -0.25 -21.17 -8.10
N GLU A 548 0.76 -21.56 -8.88
CA GLU A 548 0.57 -22.05 -10.26
C GLU A 548 -0.10 -23.43 -10.30
N ALA A 549 -0.31 -24.09 -9.15
CA ALA A 549 -1.01 -25.37 -9.04
C ALA A 549 -2.54 -25.25 -8.98
N CYS A 550 -3.10 -24.05 -9.03
CA CYS A 550 -4.52 -23.81 -9.25
C CYS A 550 -4.68 -22.92 -10.50
N GLN A 551 -4.62 -23.58 -11.66
CA GLN A 551 -4.87 -23.06 -13.01
C GLN A 551 -6.08 -22.12 -13.08
#